data_AF-A0A7L1NB46-F1
#
_entry.id   AF-A0A7L1NB46-F1
#
_cell.length_a   1.000
_cell.length_b   1.000
_cell.length_c   1.000
_cell.angle_alpha   90.00
_cell.angle_beta   90.00
_cell.angle_gamma   90.00
#
_symmetry.space_group_name_H-M   'P 1'
#
loop_
_entity.id
_entity.type
_entity.pdbx_description
1 polymer ?
#
loop_
_entity_poly.entity_id
_entity_poly.type
_entity_poly.pdbx_seq_one_letter_code
_entity_poly.pdbx_strand_id
1 'polypeptide(L)'
;MKSCFAKESKILAHNEKATLYGRLLRSAQEQRASLQTRMEQVEELFKEAESCIAALEADPAWEEWKGACGDGGERGKTLEEELEILKAHEEKLQRELSELEVGNEQMLAQMEQLKEREKGYRELLESCDVTEWEIAEWSEQQAVFTFLYESVELTVAFGPPVDGDEFGGDPARKILGLTFESFLDEEKAPPSSCLVQRLIFQFVESQGCWQEKCPTLHHLPQVLGDVSLVVSRCKTLGEEIEFLERWGGKFNLLGLAVSDTQVKLLFSSSTAFAKFELTLSLSADYPAASLPFTVRKQIGSIGEEEIAAVVSGVPAGHHYLRRTVSAVHHSLLRDP
;
A
#
# COMPACT_ATOMS: atom_id res chain seq x y z
N MET A 1 -41.19 10.30 -33.14
CA MET A 1 -41.54 10.82 -31.80
C MET A 1 -40.37 11.12 -30.86
N LYS A 2 -39.09 10.74 -31.14
CA LYS A 2 -37.95 11.00 -30.23
C LYS A 2 -37.38 12.45 -30.24
N SER A 3 -37.87 13.33 -31.12
CA SER A 3 -37.34 14.70 -31.32
C SER A 3 -38.01 15.78 -30.47
N CYS A 4 -39.28 15.60 -30.07
CA CYS A 4 -40.02 16.60 -29.28
C CYS A 4 -39.61 16.59 -27.79
N PHE A 5 -39.49 15.41 -27.19
CA PHE A 5 -39.14 15.24 -25.77
C PHE A 5 -37.75 15.81 -25.41
N ALA A 6 -36.77 15.70 -26.32
CA ALA A 6 -35.44 16.27 -26.12
C ALA A 6 -35.42 17.80 -26.18
N LYS A 7 -36.35 18.42 -26.93
CA LYS A 7 -36.51 19.88 -26.96
C LYS A 7 -37.22 20.39 -25.71
N GLU A 8 -38.28 19.72 -25.28
CA GLU A 8 -39.00 20.08 -24.04
C GLU A 8 -38.11 19.95 -22.80
N SER A 9 -37.31 18.89 -22.71
CA SER A 9 -36.36 18.70 -21.60
C SER A 9 -35.30 19.82 -21.55
N LYS A 10 -34.82 20.30 -22.70
CA LYS A 10 -33.88 21.43 -22.77
C LYS A 10 -34.51 22.75 -22.34
N ILE A 11 -35.77 22.98 -22.69
CA ILE A 11 -36.51 24.18 -22.29
C ILE A 11 -36.76 24.18 -20.78
N LEU A 12 -37.15 23.04 -20.21
CA LEU A 12 -37.30 22.86 -18.77
C LEU A 12 -35.99 23.13 -18.02
N ALA A 13 -34.88 22.51 -18.45
CA ALA A 13 -33.57 22.73 -17.84
C ALA A 13 -33.13 24.21 -17.93
N HIS A 14 -33.42 24.90 -19.04
CA HIS A 14 -33.11 26.32 -19.18
C HIS A 14 -33.96 27.20 -18.24
N ASN A 15 -35.25 26.88 -18.07
CA ASN A 15 -36.13 27.58 -17.14
C ASN A 15 -35.72 27.34 -15.67
N GLU A 16 -35.36 26.11 -15.31
CA GLU A 16 -34.80 25.78 -14.00
C GLU A 16 -33.51 26.55 -13.73
N LYS A 17 -32.62 26.63 -14.74
CA LYS A 17 -31.39 27.43 -14.64
C LYS A 17 -31.68 28.93 -14.46
N ALA A 18 -32.64 29.48 -15.20
CA ALA A 18 -33.03 30.88 -15.08
C ALA A 18 -33.64 31.20 -13.70
N THR A 19 -34.47 30.30 -13.15
CA THR A 19 -35.04 30.47 -11.80
C THR A 19 -33.98 30.34 -10.70
N LEU A 20 -32.99 29.44 -10.87
CA LEU A 20 -31.84 29.33 -9.96
C LEU A 20 -31.00 30.61 -9.97
N TYR A 21 -30.64 31.13 -11.14
CA TYR A 21 -29.89 32.39 -11.20
C TYR A 21 -30.68 33.59 -10.67
N GLY A 22 -31.98 33.64 -10.90
CA GLY A 22 -32.85 34.67 -10.31
C GLY A 22 -32.86 34.62 -8.78
N ARG A 23 -32.88 33.42 -8.18
CA ARG A 23 -32.77 33.25 -6.72
C ARG A 23 -31.39 33.64 -6.19
N LEU A 24 -30.32 33.23 -6.88
CA LEU A 24 -28.95 33.55 -6.50
C LEU A 24 -28.72 35.07 -6.50
N LEU A 25 -29.21 35.76 -7.55
CA LEU A 25 -29.08 37.20 -7.67
C LEU A 25 -29.82 37.94 -6.55
N ARG A 26 -31.04 37.50 -6.22
CA ARG A 26 -31.83 38.10 -5.13
C ARG A 26 -31.16 37.92 -3.77
N SER A 27 -30.67 36.72 -3.48
CA SER A 27 -29.96 36.43 -2.23
C SER A 27 -28.67 37.25 -2.11
N ALA A 28 -27.91 37.40 -3.21
CA ALA A 28 -26.73 38.25 -3.23
C ALA A 28 -27.07 39.74 -3.00
N GLN A 29 -28.19 40.23 -3.53
CA GLN A 29 -28.66 41.59 -3.30
C GLN A 29 -29.09 41.82 -1.84
N GLU A 30 -29.80 40.86 -1.24
CA GLU A 30 -30.20 40.91 0.18
C GLU A 30 -28.98 40.92 1.11
N GLN A 31 -27.98 40.07 0.85
CA GLN A 31 -26.75 40.06 1.64
C GLN A 31 -25.96 41.36 1.50
N ARG A 32 -25.89 41.91 0.28
CA ARG A 32 -25.22 43.20 0.05
C ARG A 32 -25.90 44.33 0.82
N ALA A 33 -27.23 44.39 0.81
CA ALA A 33 -27.98 45.38 1.58
C ALA A 33 -27.73 45.24 3.09
N SER A 34 -27.75 44.00 3.61
CA SER A 34 -27.47 43.73 5.02
C SER A 34 -26.06 44.14 5.45
N LEU A 35 -25.05 43.85 4.63
CA LEU A 35 -23.67 44.28 4.89
C LEU A 35 -23.54 45.81 4.89
N GLN A 36 -24.23 46.48 3.98
CA GLN A 36 -24.20 47.93 3.89
C GLN A 36 -24.79 48.59 5.14
N THR A 37 -25.92 48.08 5.65
CA THR A 37 -26.50 48.56 6.92
C THR A 37 -25.57 48.33 8.11
N ARG A 38 -24.87 47.19 8.17
CA ARG A 38 -23.88 46.93 9.24
C ARG A 38 -22.67 47.85 9.16
N MET A 39 -22.23 48.20 7.96
CA MET A 39 -21.12 49.13 7.76
C MET A 39 -21.48 50.53 8.25
N GLU A 40 -22.69 51.00 7.94
CA GLU A 40 -23.21 52.29 8.43
C GLU A 40 -23.26 52.34 9.97
N GLN A 41 -23.65 51.23 10.63
CA GLN A 41 -23.64 51.14 12.09
C GLN A 41 -22.22 51.23 12.68
N VAL A 42 -21.23 50.61 12.04
CA VAL A 42 -19.83 50.66 12.50
C VAL A 42 -19.25 52.06 12.32
N GLU A 43 -19.59 52.76 11.23
CA GLU A 43 -19.18 54.15 11.02
C GLU A 43 -19.75 55.09 12.08
N GLU A 44 -20.97 54.86 12.55
CA GLU A 44 -21.58 55.65 13.64
C GLU A 44 -20.84 55.42 14.97
N LEU A 45 -20.54 54.16 15.33
CA LEU A 45 -19.76 53.83 16.52
C LEU A 45 -18.34 54.41 16.49
N PHE A 46 -17.70 54.45 15.31
CA PHE A 46 -16.39 55.08 15.17
C PHE A 46 -16.43 56.57 15.47
N LYS A 47 -17.46 57.29 14.97
CA LYS A 47 -17.64 58.72 15.26
C LYS A 47 -17.87 58.97 16.75
N GLU A 48 -18.60 58.09 17.43
CA GLU A 48 -18.79 58.18 18.88
C GLU A 48 -17.48 57.98 19.64
N ALA A 49 -16.66 57.00 19.24
CA ALA A 49 -15.36 56.76 19.86
C ALA A 49 -14.40 57.94 19.67
N GLU A 50 -14.34 58.53 18.47
CA GLU A 50 -13.52 59.72 18.19
C GLU A 50 -13.96 60.92 19.04
N SER A 51 -15.28 61.10 19.22
CA SER A 51 -15.82 62.13 20.12
C SER A 51 -15.39 61.93 21.58
N CYS A 52 -15.43 60.69 22.07
CA CYS A 52 -14.97 60.35 23.42
C CYS A 52 -13.48 60.61 23.64
N ILE A 53 -12.64 60.27 22.65
CA ILE A 53 -11.19 60.52 22.71
C ILE A 53 -10.92 62.02 22.76
N ALA A 54 -11.57 62.80 21.88
CA ALA A 54 -11.41 64.25 21.87
C ALA A 54 -11.85 64.91 23.20
N ALA A 55 -12.89 64.36 23.85
CA ALA A 55 -13.33 64.83 25.16
C ALA A 55 -12.32 64.52 26.28
N LEU A 56 -11.64 63.38 26.23
CA LEU A 56 -10.62 62.98 27.20
C LEU A 56 -9.32 63.78 27.04
N GLU A 57 -8.89 64.03 25.81
CA GLU A 57 -7.69 64.84 25.54
C GLU A 57 -7.85 66.32 25.93
N ALA A 58 -9.10 66.80 26.00
CA ALA A 58 -9.41 68.15 26.47
C ALA A 58 -9.44 68.27 28.01
N ASP A 59 -9.30 67.17 28.77
CA ASP A 59 -9.32 67.16 30.23
C ASP A 59 -7.93 67.50 30.83
N PRO A 60 -7.78 68.62 31.57
CA PRO A 60 -6.50 69.03 32.15
C PRO A 60 -5.94 68.08 33.22
N ALA A 61 -6.72 67.11 33.72
CA ALA A 61 -6.24 66.09 34.66
C ALA A 61 -5.16 65.16 34.07
N TRP A 62 -5.09 65.04 32.74
CA TRP A 62 -4.12 64.19 32.06
C TRP A 62 -2.66 64.66 32.21
N GLU A 63 -2.44 65.98 32.22
CA GLU A 63 -1.09 66.56 32.36
C GLU A 63 -0.56 66.49 33.81
N GLU A 64 -1.43 66.48 34.81
CA GLU A 64 -1.05 66.40 36.23
C GLU A 64 -0.49 65.01 36.60
N TRP A 65 -1.02 63.94 35.99
CA TRP A 65 -0.53 62.57 36.17
C TRP A 65 0.90 62.36 35.69
N LYS A 66 1.37 63.17 34.73
CA LYS A 66 2.71 63.06 34.14
C LYS A 66 3.81 63.63 35.04
N GLY A 67 3.49 64.60 35.91
CA GLY A 67 4.45 65.31 36.76
C GLY A 67 4.84 64.59 38.06
N ALA A 68 4.03 63.65 38.55
CA ALA A 68 4.18 63.03 39.87
C ALA A 68 5.26 61.92 39.95
N CYS A 69 5.89 61.52 38.85
CA CYS A 69 6.82 60.38 38.80
C CYS A 69 8.29 60.69 39.17
N GLY A 70 8.60 61.87 39.73
CA GLY A 70 9.98 62.37 39.84
C GLY A 70 10.80 62.06 41.12
N ASP A 71 10.21 61.56 42.22
CA ASP A 71 10.87 61.55 43.55
C ASP A 71 10.90 60.15 44.23
N GLY A 72 11.82 59.26 43.80
CA GLY A 72 11.88 57.86 44.28
C GLY A 72 13.24 57.15 44.16
N GLY A 73 14.34 57.78 44.60
CA GLY A 73 15.71 57.33 44.30
C GLY A 73 16.23 56.03 44.95
N GLU A 74 15.86 55.69 46.20
CA GLU A 74 16.33 54.43 46.84
C GLU A 74 15.49 53.22 46.45
N ARG A 75 14.17 53.41 46.33
CA ARG A 75 13.25 52.40 45.80
C ARG A 75 13.54 52.10 44.33
N GLY A 76 13.96 53.11 43.57
CA GLY A 76 14.41 52.97 42.19
C GLY A 76 15.58 52.01 42.03
N LYS A 77 16.60 52.07 42.90
CA LYS A 77 17.78 51.20 42.83
C LYS A 77 17.47 49.72 43.09
N THR A 78 16.66 49.43 44.12
CA THR A 78 16.22 48.04 44.39
C THR A 78 15.35 47.48 43.26
N LEU A 79 14.49 48.33 42.67
CA LEU A 79 13.68 47.94 41.52
C LEU A 79 14.54 47.74 40.26
N GLU A 80 15.63 48.48 40.12
CA GLU A 80 16.56 48.37 38.99
C GLU A 80 17.37 47.07 39.03
N GLU A 81 17.83 46.65 40.22
CA GLU A 81 18.46 45.34 40.43
C GLU A 81 17.47 44.17 40.19
N GLU A 82 16.24 44.27 40.69
CA GLU A 82 15.18 43.29 40.40
C GLU A 82 14.85 43.22 38.89
N LEU A 83 14.85 44.37 38.20
CA LEU A 83 14.67 44.43 36.76
C LEU A 83 15.82 43.77 35.99
N GLU A 84 17.07 43.92 36.43
CA GLU A 84 18.21 43.22 35.81
C GLU A 84 18.12 41.70 35.99
N ILE A 85 17.72 41.23 37.19
CA ILE A 85 17.51 39.81 37.45
C ILE A 85 16.37 39.26 36.58
N LEU A 86 15.26 39.99 36.48
CA LEU A 86 14.12 39.60 35.66
C LEU A 86 14.48 39.57 34.17
N LYS A 87 15.25 40.55 33.67
CA LYS A 87 15.75 40.55 32.29
C LYS A 87 16.66 39.35 32.00
N ALA A 88 17.59 39.04 32.90
CA ALA A 88 18.46 37.88 32.74
C ALA A 88 17.66 36.56 32.75
N HIS A 89 16.59 36.49 33.56
CA HIS A 89 15.69 35.35 33.58
C HIS A 89 14.85 35.25 32.30
N GLU A 90 14.35 36.38 31.80
CA GLU A 90 13.61 36.47 30.53
C GLU A 90 14.48 36.02 29.35
N GLU A 91 15.72 36.49 29.25
CA GLU A 91 16.67 36.08 28.20
C GLU A 91 17.01 34.58 28.26
N LYS A 92 17.02 34.00 29.46
CA LYS A 92 17.22 32.55 29.64
C LYS A 92 15.99 31.77 29.15
N LEU A 93 14.79 32.19 29.55
CA LEU A 93 13.54 31.58 29.11
C LEU A 93 13.34 31.72 27.59
N GLN A 94 13.70 32.86 27.01
CA GLN A 94 13.67 33.06 25.56
C GLN A 94 14.58 32.08 24.82
N ARG A 95 15.80 31.83 25.33
CA ARG A 95 16.70 30.82 24.76
C ARG A 95 16.12 29.41 24.87
N GLU A 96 15.59 29.04 26.03
CA GLU A 96 14.95 27.73 26.23
C GLU A 96 13.74 27.55 25.31
N LEU A 97 12.93 28.59 25.10
CA LEU A 97 11.82 28.57 24.15
C LEU A 97 12.30 28.40 22.71
N SER A 98 13.34 29.12 22.28
CA SER A 98 13.91 28.96 20.93
C SER A 98 14.49 27.56 20.70
N GLU A 99 15.17 26.98 21.69
CA GLU A 99 15.66 25.60 21.61
C GLU A 99 14.50 24.58 21.52
N LEU A 100 13.43 24.81 22.28
CA LEU A 100 12.23 23.97 22.25
C LEU A 100 11.48 24.09 20.93
N GLU A 101 11.39 25.29 20.35
CA GLU A 101 10.78 25.55 19.03
C GLU A 101 11.54 24.79 17.93
N VAL A 102 12.87 24.89 17.91
CA VAL A 102 13.71 24.15 16.96
C VAL A 102 13.54 22.64 17.13
N GLY A 103 13.48 22.14 18.38
CA GLY A 103 13.21 20.73 18.66
C GLY A 103 11.82 20.29 18.17
N ASN A 104 10.81 21.13 18.31
CA ASN A 104 9.44 20.85 17.86
C ASN A 104 9.35 20.84 16.33
N GLU A 105 10.00 21.79 15.64
CA GLU A 105 10.10 21.79 14.18
C GLU A 105 10.76 20.52 13.64
N GLN A 106 11.85 20.07 14.29
CA GLN A 106 12.53 18.83 13.93
C GLN A 106 11.62 17.60 14.12
N MET A 107 10.87 17.56 15.22
CA MET A 107 9.92 16.48 15.49
C MET A 107 8.76 16.48 14.49
N LEU A 108 8.24 17.65 14.11
CA LEU A 108 7.21 17.79 13.09
C LEU A 108 7.70 17.30 11.72
N ALA A 109 8.92 17.65 11.33
CA ALA A 109 9.53 17.16 10.09
C ALA A 109 9.67 15.62 10.09
N GLN A 110 10.06 15.04 11.23
CA GLN A 110 10.12 13.57 11.39
C GLN A 110 8.72 12.95 11.30
N MET A 111 7.70 13.55 11.92
CA MET A 111 6.33 13.06 11.84
C MET A 111 5.80 13.07 10.40
N GLU A 112 6.03 14.14 9.64
CA GLU A 112 5.62 14.19 8.23
C GLU A 112 6.36 13.14 7.38
N GLN A 113 7.65 12.92 7.62
CA GLN A 113 8.38 11.85 6.94
C GLN A 113 7.80 10.46 7.25
N LEU A 114 7.40 10.22 8.49
CA LEU A 114 6.78 8.95 8.89
C LEU A 114 5.38 8.79 8.28
N LYS A 115 4.57 9.85 8.23
CA LYS A 115 3.26 9.83 7.57
C LYS A 115 3.36 9.52 6.08
N GLU A 116 4.32 10.12 5.37
CA GLU A 116 4.54 9.82 3.95
C GLU A 116 4.99 8.37 3.74
N ARG A 117 5.84 7.82 4.62
CA ARG A 117 6.18 6.39 4.59
C ARG A 117 4.98 5.50 4.84
N GLU A 118 4.16 5.81 5.85
CA GLU A 118 2.94 5.07 6.17
C GLU A 118 1.97 5.08 4.99
N LYS A 119 1.76 6.25 4.37
CA LYS A 119 0.94 6.40 3.17
C LYS A 119 1.48 5.55 2.02
N GLY A 120 2.79 5.55 1.77
CA GLY A 120 3.42 4.68 0.77
C GLY A 120 3.21 3.19 1.05
N TYR A 121 3.29 2.75 2.30
CA TYR A 121 2.97 1.36 2.66
C TYR A 121 1.50 1.03 2.49
N ARG A 122 0.60 1.95 2.81
CA ARG A 122 -0.85 1.78 2.64
C ARG A 122 -1.23 1.66 1.17
N GLU A 123 -0.71 2.57 0.33
CA GLU A 123 -0.92 2.53 -1.12
C GLU A 123 -0.35 1.24 -1.72
N LEU A 124 0.82 0.78 -1.24
CA LEU A 124 1.39 -0.50 -1.65
C LEU A 124 0.48 -1.67 -1.24
N LEU A 125 -0.03 -1.67 -0.01
CA LEU A 125 -0.90 -2.71 0.50
C LEU A 125 -2.25 -2.75 -0.24
N GLU A 126 -2.82 -1.59 -0.57
CA GLU A 126 -4.02 -1.46 -1.39
C GLU A 126 -3.79 -1.88 -2.85
N SER A 127 -2.56 -1.70 -3.38
CA SER A 127 -2.18 -2.16 -4.72
C SER A 127 -1.86 -3.66 -4.79
N CYS A 128 -1.57 -4.28 -3.65
CA CYS A 128 -1.45 -5.72 -3.55
C CYS A 128 -2.86 -6.30 -3.36
N ASP A 129 -3.39 -7.03 -4.35
CA ASP A 129 -4.53 -7.92 -4.12
C ASP A 129 -4.05 -9.05 -3.19
N VAL A 130 -4.07 -8.80 -1.87
CA VAL A 130 -3.53 -9.73 -0.85
C VAL A 130 -4.40 -10.99 -0.75
N THR A 131 -5.66 -10.90 -1.17
CA THR A 131 -6.60 -12.02 -1.19
C THR A 131 -6.57 -12.71 -2.56
N GLU A 132 -5.73 -13.74 -2.68
CA GLU A 132 -5.68 -14.62 -3.87
C GLU A 132 -6.91 -15.56 -3.98
N TRP A 133 -7.88 -15.45 -3.06
CA TRP A 133 -9.10 -16.27 -3.04
C TRP A 133 -10.38 -15.45 -3.10
N GLU A 134 -11.39 -16.05 -3.70
CA GLU A 134 -12.77 -15.58 -3.72
C GLU A 134 -13.67 -16.63 -3.04
N ILE A 135 -14.78 -16.19 -2.46
CA ILE A 135 -15.77 -17.11 -1.87
C ILE A 135 -16.78 -17.44 -2.97
N ALA A 136 -16.80 -18.70 -3.41
CA ALA A 136 -17.76 -19.19 -4.39
C ALA A 136 -19.07 -19.61 -3.73
N GLU A 137 -18.99 -20.28 -2.57
CA GLU A 137 -20.16 -20.74 -1.82
C GLU A 137 -19.94 -20.57 -0.32
N TRP A 138 -20.97 -20.13 0.40
CA TRP A 138 -20.98 -20.16 1.86
C TRP A 138 -22.34 -20.64 2.35
N SER A 139 -22.33 -21.79 3.02
CA SER A 139 -23.52 -22.45 3.54
C SER A 139 -23.33 -22.86 5.01
N GLU A 140 -24.40 -23.37 5.64
CA GLU A 140 -24.28 -23.92 6.98
C GLU A 140 -23.36 -25.13 7.02
N GLN A 141 -23.29 -25.94 5.96
CA GLN A 141 -22.57 -27.22 5.97
C GLN A 141 -21.17 -27.13 5.39
N GLN A 142 -20.91 -26.17 4.51
CA GLN A 142 -19.65 -26.03 3.81
C GLN A 142 -19.38 -24.58 3.36
N ALA A 143 -18.11 -24.24 3.21
CA ALA A 143 -17.66 -23.06 2.49
C ALA A 143 -16.71 -23.47 1.36
N VAL A 144 -16.84 -22.82 0.21
CA VAL A 144 -16.06 -23.09 -0.99
C VAL A 144 -15.30 -21.82 -1.35
N PHE A 145 -13.97 -21.95 -1.39
CA PHE A 145 -13.04 -20.89 -1.76
C PHE A 145 -12.38 -21.23 -3.08
N THR A 146 -12.34 -20.28 -4.02
CA THR A 146 -11.69 -20.45 -5.31
C THR A 146 -10.40 -19.65 -5.36
N PHE A 147 -9.37 -20.21 -5.99
CA PHE A 147 -8.05 -19.62 -6.19
C PHE A 147 -7.69 -19.67 -7.68
N LEU A 148 -6.74 -18.81 -8.11
CA LEU A 148 -6.22 -18.78 -9.48
C LEU A 148 -7.33 -18.71 -10.55
N TYR A 149 -8.23 -17.72 -10.44
CA TYR A 149 -9.34 -17.54 -11.38
C TYR A 149 -10.19 -18.82 -11.53
N GLU A 150 -10.67 -19.37 -10.41
CA GLU A 150 -11.54 -20.56 -10.35
C GLU A 150 -10.89 -21.88 -10.79
N SER A 151 -9.57 -21.92 -11.03
CA SER A 151 -8.89 -23.15 -11.45
C SER A 151 -8.53 -24.10 -10.30
N VAL A 152 -8.51 -23.60 -9.07
CA VAL A 152 -8.29 -24.40 -7.85
C VAL A 152 -9.40 -24.07 -6.85
N GLU A 153 -10.02 -25.10 -6.29
CA GLU A 153 -11.08 -24.97 -5.30
C GLU A 153 -10.66 -25.61 -3.98
N LEU A 154 -10.96 -24.92 -2.88
CA LEU A 154 -10.85 -25.42 -1.52
C LEU A 154 -12.24 -25.47 -0.92
N THR A 155 -12.67 -26.68 -0.60
CA THR A 155 -13.95 -26.94 0.06
C THR A 155 -13.71 -27.29 1.51
N VAL A 156 -14.33 -26.51 2.40
CA VAL A 156 -14.24 -26.61 3.85
C VAL A 156 -15.57 -27.13 4.37
N ALA A 157 -15.58 -28.36 4.89
CA ALA A 157 -16.77 -28.96 5.48
C ALA A 157 -16.89 -28.60 6.96
N PHE A 158 -18.01 -28.03 7.38
CA PHE A 158 -18.26 -27.64 8.76
C PHE A 158 -18.94 -28.76 9.57
N GLY A 159 -18.64 -28.78 10.87
CA GLY A 159 -19.35 -29.60 11.84
C GLY A 159 -20.80 -29.15 12.04
N PRO A 160 -21.62 -29.94 12.76
CA PRO A 160 -23.00 -29.58 13.04
C PRO A 160 -23.08 -28.19 13.70
N PRO A 161 -24.11 -27.39 13.38
CA PRO A 161 -24.28 -26.06 13.94
C PRO A 161 -24.42 -26.14 15.47
N VAL A 162 -23.82 -25.18 16.16
CA VAL A 162 -23.99 -25.03 17.62
C VAL A 162 -25.33 -24.31 17.84
N ASP A 163 -26.13 -24.77 18.81
CA ASP A 163 -27.46 -24.20 19.08
C ASP A 163 -27.38 -22.67 19.31
N GLY A 164 -28.00 -21.90 18.43
CA GLY A 164 -28.04 -20.43 18.47
C GLY A 164 -26.97 -19.71 17.65
N ASP A 165 -26.12 -20.42 16.90
CA ASP A 165 -25.15 -19.81 15.98
C ASP A 165 -25.80 -19.40 14.65
N GLU A 166 -25.84 -18.10 14.38
CA GLU A 166 -26.18 -17.58 13.06
C GLU A 166 -24.95 -17.71 12.14
N PHE A 167 -24.93 -18.77 11.34
CA PHE A 167 -24.15 -18.85 10.10
C PHE A 167 -22.62 -18.66 10.23
N GLY A 168 -21.98 -19.34 11.18
CA GLY A 168 -20.52 -19.32 11.32
C GLY A 168 -19.99 -18.08 12.05
N GLY A 169 -20.83 -17.47 12.89
CA GLY A 169 -20.41 -16.42 13.81
C GLY A 169 -19.53 -16.96 14.95
N ASP A 170 -19.66 -18.24 15.30
CA ASP A 170 -18.84 -18.86 16.34
C ASP A 170 -17.45 -19.31 15.81
N PRO A 171 -16.34 -18.67 16.24
CA PRO A 171 -14.99 -19.08 15.86
C PRO A 171 -14.59 -20.47 16.38
N ALA A 172 -15.32 -21.03 17.36
CA ALA A 172 -15.07 -22.36 17.92
C ALA A 172 -15.66 -23.50 17.08
N ARG A 173 -16.41 -23.18 16.02
CA ARG A 173 -17.04 -24.18 15.14
C ARG A 173 -16.01 -25.13 14.55
N LYS A 174 -16.26 -26.44 14.65
CA LYS A 174 -15.34 -27.49 14.17
C LYS A 174 -15.37 -27.60 12.65
N ILE A 175 -14.20 -27.88 12.05
CA ILE A 175 -14.06 -28.23 10.65
C ILE A 175 -13.88 -29.74 10.54
N LEU A 176 -14.70 -30.39 9.71
CA LEU A 176 -14.69 -31.83 9.49
C LEU A 176 -13.67 -32.25 8.43
N GLY A 177 -13.38 -31.38 7.46
CA GLY A 177 -12.47 -31.69 6.37
C GLY A 177 -12.17 -30.48 5.51
N LEU A 178 -11.00 -30.52 4.88
CA LEU A 178 -10.60 -29.62 3.81
C LEU A 178 -10.24 -30.46 2.59
N THR A 179 -10.85 -30.16 1.46
CA THR A 179 -10.63 -30.86 0.19
C THR A 179 -10.21 -29.85 -0.87
N PHE A 180 -9.14 -30.16 -1.59
CA PHE A 180 -8.64 -29.33 -2.68
C PHE A 180 -8.90 -30.02 -4.02
N GLU A 181 -9.47 -29.29 -4.96
CA GLU A 181 -9.77 -29.78 -6.31
C GLU A 181 -9.15 -28.87 -7.38
N SER A 182 -8.77 -29.48 -8.49
CA SER A 182 -8.18 -28.83 -9.65
C SER A 182 -9.17 -28.90 -10.81
N PHE A 183 -9.46 -27.77 -11.43
CA PHE A 183 -10.29 -27.66 -12.63
C PHE A 183 -9.51 -27.27 -13.88
N LEU A 184 -8.17 -27.31 -13.83
CA LEU A 184 -7.35 -27.02 -15.00
C LEU A 184 -7.39 -28.18 -16.00
N ASP A 185 -7.64 -27.86 -17.26
CA ASP A 185 -7.52 -28.81 -18.37
C ASP A 185 -6.05 -28.94 -18.77
N GLU A 186 -5.35 -29.97 -18.27
CA GLU A 186 -3.92 -30.21 -18.52
C GLU A 186 -3.56 -30.32 -20.02
N GLU A 187 -4.50 -30.72 -20.88
CA GLU A 187 -4.22 -30.85 -22.32
C GLU A 187 -4.30 -29.52 -23.08
N LYS A 188 -5.08 -28.56 -22.56
CA LYS A 188 -5.26 -27.24 -23.20
C LYS A 188 -4.49 -26.11 -22.51
N ALA A 189 -4.12 -26.31 -21.26
CA ALA A 189 -3.46 -25.27 -20.47
C ALA A 189 -1.99 -25.06 -20.89
N PRO A 190 -1.48 -23.82 -20.75
CA PRO A 190 -0.06 -23.56 -20.92
C PRO A 190 0.80 -24.39 -19.94
N PRO A 191 2.02 -24.80 -20.34
CA PRO A 191 2.92 -25.54 -19.46
C PRO A 191 3.27 -24.78 -18.17
N SER A 192 3.29 -23.44 -18.21
CA SER A 192 3.42 -22.56 -17.04
C SER A 192 2.30 -22.82 -16.03
N SER A 193 1.04 -22.75 -16.46
CA SER A 193 -0.14 -23.00 -15.62
C SER A 193 -0.15 -24.42 -15.03
N CYS A 194 0.19 -25.43 -15.84
CA CYS A 194 0.27 -26.82 -15.37
C CYS A 194 1.31 -26.99 -14.28
N LEU A 195 2.48 -26.36 -14.42
CA LEU A 195 3.52 -26.37 -13.38
C LEU A 195 3.07 -25.68 -12.10
N VAL A 196 2.49 -24.48 -12.21
CA VAL A 196 1.99 -23.71 -11.06
C VAL A 196 1.05 -24.57 -10.23
N GLN A 197 0.09 -25.20 -10.88
CA GLN A 197 -0.88 -26.03 -10.20
C GLN A 197 -0.25 -27.27 -9.57
N ARG A 198 0.65 -27.97 -10.27
CA ARG A 198 1.37 -29.12 -9.72
C ARG A 198 2.16 -28.76 -8.46
N LEU A 199 2.80 -27.58 -8.43
CA LEU A 199 3.52 -27.11 -7.25
C LEU A 199 2.58 -26.80 -6.09
N ILE A 200 1.40 -26.23 -6.35
CA ILE A 200 0.37 -25.99 -5.33
C ILE A 200 -0.13 -27.32 -4.76
N PHE A 201 -0.43 -28.31 -5.59
CA PHE A 201 -0.87 -29.63 -5.10
C PHE A 201 0.24 -30.38 -4.37
N GLN A 202 1.50 -30.24 -4.80
CA GLN A 202 2.64 -30.75 -4.05
C GLN A 202 2.72 -30.13 -2.65
N PHE A 203 2.46 -28.82 -2.51
CA PHE A 203 2.34 -28.18 -1.20
C PHE A 203 1.19 -28.80 -0.39
N VAL A 204 -0.01 -28.87 -0.97
CA VAL A 204 -1.21 -29.41 -0.30
C VAL A 204 -0.97 -30.82 0.22
N GLU A 205 -0.36 -31.69 -0.58
CA GLU A 205 -0.02 -33.05 -0.21
C GLU A 205 1.06 -33.11 0.88
N SER A 206 2.08 -32.24 0.79
CA SER A 206 3.17 -32.18 1.78
C SER A 206 2.71 -31.78 3.18
N GLN A 207 1.62 -31.01 3.29
CA GLN A 207 1.09 -30.55 4.57
C GLN A 207 0.40 -31.67 5.36
N GLY A 208 0.10 -32.82 4.75
CA GLY A 208 -0.50 -33.97 5.41
C GLY A 208 -1.98 -33.74 5.79
N CYS A 209 -2.35 -34.07 7.03
CA CYS A 209 -3.73 -33.94 7.50
C CYS A 209 -4.10 -32.49 7.83
N TRP A 210 -4.65 -31.78 6.85
CA TRP A 210 -5.17 -30.40 7.02
C TRP A 210 -6.17 -30.24 8.17
N GLN A 211 -6.92 -31.30 8.50
CA GLN A 211 -7.83 -31.34 9.66
C GLN A 211 -7.12 -31.07 11.00
N GLU A 212 -5.88 -31.54 11.17
CA GLU A 212 -5.12 -31.31 12.40
C GLU A 212 -4.63 -29.86 12.50
N LYS A 213 -4.34 -29.23 11.36
CA LYS A 213 -3.90 -27.83 11.27
C LYS A 213 -5.06 -26.84 11.37
N CYS A 214 -6.25 -27.25 10.94
CA CYS A 214 -7.45 -26.45 10.94
C CYS A 214 -8.60 -27.16 11.68
N PRO A 215 -8.52 -27.33 13.00
CA PRO A 215 -9.56 -28.04 13.74
C PRO A 215 -10.84 -27.21 13.89
N THR A 216 -10.73 -25.87 13.84
CA THR A 216 -11.84 -24.94 14.04
C THR A 216 -11.79 -23.76 13.07
N LEU A 217 -12.94 -23.08 12.91
CA LEU A 217 -13.11 -21.92 12.05
C LEU A 217 -12.11 -20.78 12.36
N HIS A 218 -11.73 -20.60 13.63
CA HIS A 218 -10.70 -19.64 14.03
C HIS A 218 -9.36 -19.83 13.28
N HIS A 219 -9.00 -21.06 12.91
CA HIS A 219 -7.75 -21.37 12.21
C HIS A 219 -7.88 -21.27 10.69
N LEU A 220 -9.10 -21.11 10.15
CA LEU A 220 -9.35 -21.04 8.72
C LEU A 220 -8.66 -19.83 8.05
N PRO A 221 -8.72 -18.59 8.61
CA PRO A 221 -8.01 -17.46 8.01
C PRO A 221 -6.50 -17.67 7.90
N GLN A 222 -5.89 -18.37 8.87
CA GLN A 222 -4.47 -18.68 8.83
C GLN A 222 -4.16 -19.66 7.69
N VAL A 223 -4.94 -20.73 7.56
CA VAL A 223 -4.77 -21.69 6.46
C VAL A 223 -4.99 -21.05 5.09
N LEU A 224 -6.01 -20.21 4.96
CA LEU A 224 -6.25 -19.45 3.74
C LEU A 224 -5.05 -18.54 3.42
N GLY A 225 -4.48 -17.87 4.43
CA GLY A 225 -3.27 -17.06 4.27
C GLY A 225 -2.05 -17.87 3.81
N ASP A 226 -1.81 -19.03 4.41
CA ASP A 226 -0.71 -19.92 4.06
C ASP A 226 -0.83 -20.43 2.61
N VAL A 227 -2.05 -20.85 2.22
CA VAL A 227 -2.34 -21.29 0.85
C VAL A 227 -2.21 -20.12 -0.14
N SER A 228 -2.79 -18.95 0.17
CA SER A 228 -2.66 -17.74 -0.64
C SER A 228 -1.20 -17.37 -0.89
N LEU A 229 -0.35 -17.47 0.12
CA LEU A 229 1.07 -17.14 -0.02
C LEU A 229 1.77 -18.07 -1.03
N VAL A 230 1.49 -19.38 -0.96
CA VAL A 230 2.03 -20.36 -1.91
C VAL A 230 1.47 -20.12 -3.31
N VAL A 231 0.15 -19.94 -3.43
CA VAL A 231 -0.53 -19.65 -4.69
C VAL A 231 0.06 -18.41 -5.36
N SER A 232 0.25 -17.31 -4.62
CA SER A 232 0.82 -16.06 -5.13
C SER A 232 2.26 -16.23 -5.63
N ARG A 233 3.08 -16.98 -4.89
CA ARG A 233 4.47 -17.30 -5.28
C ARG A 233 4.53 -18.16 -6.53
N CYS A 234 3.69 -19.19 -6.61
CA CYS A 234 3.60 -20.06 -7.77
C CYS A 234 3.04 -19.28 -8.99
N LYS A 235 2.03 -18.44 -8.81
CA LYS A 235 1.52 -17.53 -9.86
C LYS A 235 2.64 -16.65 -10.43
N THR A 236 3.41 -15.99 -9.56
CA THR A 236 4.58 -15.19 -9.97
C THR A 236 5.58 -16.03 -10.78
N LEU A 237 5.86 -17.26 -10.36
CA LEU A 237 6.74 -18.18 -11.10
C LEU A 237 6.17 -18.53 -12.49
N GLY A 238 4.86 -18.75 -12.61
CA GLY A 238 4.19 -18.96 -13.89
C GLY A 238 4.40 -17.76 -14.84
N GLU A 239 4.21 -16.55 -14.32
CA GLU A 239 4.45 -15.30 -15.06
C GLU A 239 5.92 -15.13 -15.48
N GLU A 240 6.86 -15.53 -14.62
CA GLU A 240 8.30 -15.54 -14.96
C GLU A 240 8.61 -16.49 -16.12
N ILE A 241 7.99 -17.67 -16.15
CA ILE A 241 8.16 -18.64 -17.23
C ILE A 241 7.60 -18.10 -18.53
N GLU A 242 6.38 -17.55 -18.53
CA GLU A 242 5.79 -16.93 -19.72
C GLU A 242 6.64 -15.74 -20.22
N PHE A 243 7.19 -14.96 -19.29
CA PHE A 243 8.13 -13.90 -19.62
C PHE A 243 9.38 -14.45 -20.32
N LEU A 244 9.96 -15.54 -19.80
CA LEU A 244 11.16 -16.16 -20.39
C LEU A 244 10.88 -16.87 -21.71
N GLU A 245 9.71 -17.47 -21.89
CA GLU A 245 9.29 -18.02 -23.19
C GLU A 245 9.19 -16.92 -24.24
N ARG A 246 8.64 -15.76 -23.87
CA ARG A 246 8.41 -14.65 -24.80
C ARG A 246 9.65 -13.78 -25.04
N TRP A 247 10.48 -13.59 -24.02
CA TRP A 247 11.62 -12.65 -24.04
C TRP A 247 12.98 -13.30 -23.81
N GLY A 248 13.04 -14.63 -23.66
CA GLY A 248 14.24 -15.40 -23.38
C GLY A 248 15.38 -15.17 -24.37
N GLY A 249 15.06 -14.92 -25.64
CA GLY A 249 16.07 -14.62 -26.67
C GLY A 249 16.99 -13.45 -26.31
N LYS A 250 16.52 -12.47 -25.53
CA LYS A 250 17.35 -11.36 -25.02
C LYS A 250 18.46 -11.81 -24.08
N PHE A 251 18.32 -13.00 -23.49
CA PHE A 251 19.24 -13.58 -22.52
C PHE A 251 20.05 -14.75 -23.11
N ASN A 252 20.10 -14.89 -24.44
CA ASN A 252 20.68 -16.06 -25.12
C ASN A 252 20.00 -17.38 -24.74
N LEU A 253 18.74 -17.33 -24.28
CA LEU A 253 17.90 -18.50 -24.04
C LEU A 253 17.25 -18.89 -25.38
N LEU A 254 17.70 -20.01 -25.92
CA LEU A 254 17.24 -20.56 -27.20
C LEU A 254 15.92 -21.31 -27.07
N GLY A 255 15.67 -21.92 -25.90
CA GLY A 255 14.45 -22.64 -25.63
C GLY A 255 14.22 -22.85 -24.14
N LEU A 256 12.93 -22.92 -23.79
CA LEU A 256 12.45 -23.28 -22.46
C LEU A 256 11.51 -24.46 -22.63
N ALA A 257 11.66 -25.47 -21.78
CA ALA A 257 10.73 -26.59 -21.71
C ALA A 257 10.41 -26.90 -20.26
N VAL A 258 9.14 -27.12 -19.97
CA VAL A 258 8.66 -27.51 -18.65
C VAL A 258 8.27 -28.99 -18.69
N SER A 259 8.82 -29.79 -17.78
CA SER A 259 8.51 -31.21 -17.63
C SER A 259 8.27 -31.49 -16.16
N ASP A 260 7.01 -31.75 -15.80
CA ASP A 260 6.56 -31.93 -14.42
C ASP A 260 6.91 -30.74 -13.52
N THR A 261 7.84 -30.93 -12.58
CA THR A 261 8.36 -29.87 -11.70
C THR A 261 9.72 -29.33 -12.15
N GLN A 262 10.21 -29.77 -13.31
CA GLN A 262 11.51 -29.40 -13.83
C GLN A 262 11.39 -28.39 -14.97
N VAL A 263 12.19 -27.34 -14.91
CA VAL A 263 12.32 -26.34 -15.98
C VAL A 263 13.67 -26.48 -16.65
N LYS A 264 13.66 -26.79 -17.94
CA LYS A 264 14.84 -26.93 -18.78
C LYS A 264 15.05 -25.65 -19.57
N LEU A 265 16.22 -25.07 -19.41
CA LEU A 265 16.64 -23.81 -20.02
C LEU A 265 17.82 -24.10 -20.95
N LEU A 266 17.61 -23.96 -22.25
CA LEU A 266 18.65 -24.16 -23.25
C LEU A 266 19.31 -22.82 -23.58
N PHE A 267 20.55 -22.64 -23.13
CA PHE A 267 21.35 -21.47 -23.46
C PHE A 267 22.24 -21.74 -24.67
N SER A 268 22.33 -20.76 -25.57
CA SER A 268 23.18 -20.84 -26.75
C SER A 268 23.68 -19.45 -27.14
N SER A 269 24.99 -19.27 -27.13
CA SER A 269 25.64 -18.05 -27.60
C SER A 269 26.80 -18.39 -28.52
N SER A 270 26.79 -17.83 -29.73
CA SER A 270 27.89 -17.97 -30.68
C SER A 270 29.11 -17.12 -30.28
N THR A 271 28.88 -15.97 -29.63
CA THR A 271 29.96 -15.05 -29.21
C THR A 271 30.81 -15.68 -28.12
N ALA A 272 30.16 -16.20 -27.07
CA ALA A 272 30.81 -16.93 -25.99
C ALA A 272 31.21 -18.38 -26.37
N PHE A 273 30.93 -18.80 -27.61
CA PHE A 273 31.11 -20.17 -28.11
C PHE A 273 30.61 -21.25 -27.13
N ALA A 274 29.40 -21.05 -26.60
CA ALA A 274 28.84 -21.87 -25.53
C ALA A 274 27.42 -22.32 -25.83
N LYS A 275 27.15 -23.59 -25.55
CA LYS A 275 25.80 -24.16 -25.58
C LYS A 275 25.66 -25.19 -24.46
N PHE A 276 24.69 -24.99 -23.58
CA PHE A 276 24.42 -25.89 -22.47
C PHE A 276 22.95 -25.81 -22.09
N GLU A 277 22.46 -26.88 -21.48
CA GLU A 277 21.11 -27.00 -20.95
C GLU A 277 21.18 -27.01 -19.42
N LEU A 278 20.42 -26.13 -18.78
CA LEU A 278 20.28 -26.03 -17.34
C LEU A 278 18.91 -26.55 -16.96
N THR A 279 18.84 -27.62 -16.18
CA THR A 279 17.58 -28.16 -15.66
C THR A 279 17.45 -27.78 -14.20
N LEU A 280 16.42 -27.01 -13.87
CA LEU A 280 16.10 -26.56 -12.51
C LEU A 280 14.95 -27.41 -11.97
N SER A 281 15.09 -27.97 -10.78
CA SER A 281 14.00 -28.67 -10.09
C SER A 281 13.28 -27.68 -9.18
N LEU A 282 12.00 -27.45 -9.42
CA LEU A 282 11.18 -26.53 -8.64
C LEU A 282 10.40 -27.29 -7.57
N SER A 283 10.05 -26.58 -6.50
CA SER A 283 9.22 -27.08 -5.41
C SER A 283 8.29 -25.96 -4.94
N ALA A 284 7.29 -26.31 -4.14
CA ALA A 284 6.38 -25.36 -3.49
C ALA A 284 7.09 -24.29 -2.65
N ASP A 285 8.31 -24.56 -2.19
CA ASP A 285 9.11 -23.63 -1.37
C ASP A 285 9.75 -22.51 -2.20
N TYR A 286 9.56 -22.49 -3.52
CA TYR A 286 10.00 -21.40 -4.38
C TYR A 286 9.34 -20.07 -3.96
N PRO A 287 10.07 -18.92 -3.96
CA PRO A 287 11.48 -18.74 -4.26
C PRO A 287 12.40 -18.77 -3.03
N ALA A 288 11.94 -19.26 -1.88
CA ALA A 288 12.67 -19.19 -0.62
C ALA A 288 13.77 -20.26 -0.49
N ALA A 289 13.60 -21.41 -1.13
CA ALA A 289 14.59 -22.49 -1.15
C ALA A 289 15.61 -22.32 -2.28
N SER A 290 16.83 -22.84 -2.07
CA SER A 290 17.84 -22.96 -3.12
C SER A 290 17.35 -23.90 -4.22
N LEU A 291 17.56 -23.55 -5.48
CA LEU A 291 17.14 -24.36 -6.63
C LEU A 291 18.13 -25.50 -6.87
N PRO A 292 17.74 -26.78 -6.71
CA PRO A 292 18.54 -27.88 -7.20
C PRO A 292 18.60 -27.82 -8.72
N PHE A 293 19.80 -27.95 -9.28
CA PHE A 293 20.01 -27.88 -10.72
C PHE A 293 20.94 -28.97 -11.22
N THR A 294 20.81 -29.27 -12.51
CA THR A 294 21.73 -30.13 -13.24
C THR A 294 22.10 -29.46 -14.56
N VAL A 295 23.36 -29.62 -14.98
CA VAL A 295 23.88 -29.00 -16.19
C VAL A 295 24.24 -30.08 -17.21
N ARG A 296 23.74 -29.91 -18.43
CA ARG A 296 24.15 -30.72 -19.59
C ARG A 296 24.86 -29.84 -20.61
N LYS A 297 26.18 -29.97 -20.63
CA LYS A 297 27.05 -29.27 -21.58
C LYS A 297 26.95 -29.86 -22.98
N GLN A 298 26.86 -29.01 -24.00
CA GLN A 298 26.90 -29.42 -25.41
C GLN A 298 28.12 -28.84 -26.14
N ILE A 299 28.42 -27.54 -25.97
CA ILE A 299 29.49 -26.81 -26.67
C ILE A 299 30.14 -25.82 -25.70
N GLY A 300 31.45 -25.60 -25.83
CA GLY A 300 32.21 -24.57 -25.11
C GLY A 300 33.09 -25.10 -23.98
N SER A 301 33.78 -24.20 -23.26
CA SER A 301 34.57 -24.55 -22.07
C SER A 301 33.74 -24.50 -20.77
N ILE A 302 32.59 -23.82 -20.79
CA ILE A 302 31.79 -23.54 -19.59
C ILE A 302 31.50 -24.83 -18.81
N GLY A 303 31.90 -24.84 -17.54
CA GLY A 303 31.79 -25.98 -16.63
C GLY A 303 30.58 -25.90 -15.71
N GLU A 304 30.24 -27.01 -15.07
CA GLU A 304 29.18 -27.07 -14.05
C GLU A 304 29.53 -26.19 -12.84
N GLU A 305 30.80 -26.12 -12.44
CA GLU A 305 31.27 -25.29 -11.32
C GLU A 305 31.05 -23.78 -11.54
N GLU A 306 31.28 -23.30 -12.77
CA GLU A 306 31.07 -21.89 -13.11
C GLU A 306 29.58 -21.53 -13.09
N ILE A 307 28.73 -22.41 -13.62
CA ILE A 307 27.28 -22.25 -13.56
C ILE A 307 26.80 -22.32 -12.11
N ALA A 308 27.33 -23.25 -11.32
CA ALA A 308 27.01 -23.39 -9.90
C ALA A 308 27.37 -22.13 -9.12
N ALA A 309 28.55 -21.54 -9.36
CA ALA A 309 28.98 -20.30 -8.73
C ALA A 309 28.02 -19.13 -9.06
N VAL A 310 27.55 -19.04 -10.31
CA VAL A 310 26.60 -17.99 -10.72
C VAL A 310 25.21 -18.21 -10.09
N VAL A 311 24.67 -19.43 -10.17
CA VAL A 311 23.33 -19.74 -9.65
C VAL A 311 23.26 -19.59 -8.13
N SER A 312 24.29 -20.08 -7.41
CA SER A 312 24.38 -19.94 -5.96
C SER A 312 24.64 -18.50 -5.48
N GLY A 313 25.21 -17.65 -6.35
CA GLY A 313 25.39 -16.22 -6.07
C GLY A 313 24.10 -15.40 -6.14
N VAL A 314 23.02 -15.94 -6.72
CA VAL A 314 21.74 -15.21 -6.81
C VAL A 314 20.94 -15.41 -5.53
N PRO A 315 20.54 -14.32 -4.82
CA PRO A 315 19.75 -14.44 -3.62
C PRO A 315 18.34 -14.92 -3.93
N ALA A 316 17.83 -15.80 -3.06
CA ALA A 316 16.44 -16.22 -3.00
C ALA A 316 15.50 -15.00 -2.87
N GLY A 317 14.32 -15.06 -3.50
CA GLY A 317 13.30 -14.00 -3.39
C GLY A 317 12.57 -13.69 -4.69
N HIS A 318 11.90 -12.55 -4.74
CA HIS A 318 11.02 -12.20 -5.86
C HIS A 318 11.75 -12.18 -7.21
N HIS A 319 11.16 -12.80 -8.23
CA HIS A 319 11.76 -12.99 -9.56
C HIS A 319 13.05 -13.82 -9.61
N TYR A 320 13.16 -14.85 -8.76
CA TYR A 320 14.41 -15.60 -8.60
C TYR A 320 14.86 -16.28 -9.91
N LEU A 321 13.94 -16.91 -10.65
CA LEU A 321 14.24 -17.57 -11.91
C LEU A 321 14.74 -16.56 -12.96
N ARG A 322 14.03 -15.44 -13.13
CA ARG A 322 14.43 -14.37 -14.06
C ARG A 322 15.78 -13.76 -13.71
N ARG A 323 16.04 -13.53 -12.41
CA ARG A 323 17.35 -13.05 -11.95
C ARG A 323 18.46 -14.06 -12.20
N THR A 324 18.17 -15.35 -12.02
CA THR A 324 19.11 -16.44 -12.30
C THR A 324 19.46 -16.48 -13.79
N VAL A 325 18.46 -16.45 -14.68
CA VAL A 325 18.69 -16.39 -16.14
C VAL A 325 19.48 -15.14 -16.52
N SER A 326 19.15 -13.99 -15.92
CA SER A 326 19.88 -12.74 -16.17
C SER A 326 21.33 -12.83 -15.70
N ALA A 327 21.60 -13.41 -14.54
CA ALA A 327 22.95 -13.59 -14.00
C ALA A 327 23.79 -14.54 -14.87
N VAL A 328 23.21 -15.65 -15.34
CA VAL A 328 23.84 -16.57 -16.29
C VAL A 328 24.17 -15.84 -17.60
N HIS A 329 23.23 -15.08 -18.14
CA HIS A 329 23.47 -14.30 -19.35
C HIS A 329 24.64 -13.31 -19.18
N HIS A 330 24.65 -12.52 -18.10
CA HIS A 330 25.65 -11.48 -17.90
C HIS A 330 27.04 -12.03 -17.54
N SER A 331 27.11 -13.13 -16.80
CA SER A 331 28.39 -13.65 -16.28
C SER A 331 29.04 -14.64 -17.24
N LEU A 332 28.25 -15.39 -18.01
CA LEU A 332 28.74 -16.54 -18.77
C LEU A 332 28.58 -16.40 -20.29
N LEU A 333 27.63 -15.58 -20.76
CA LEU A 333 27.25 -15.53 -22.17
C LEU A 333 27.45 -14.16 -22.83
N ARG A 334 27.74 -13.13 -22.03
CA ARG A 334 28.12 -11.80 -22.49
C ARG A 334 29.65 -11.77 -22.55
N ASP A 335 30.20 -11.34 -23.68
CA ASP A 335 31.65 -11.14 -23.80
C ASP A 335 32.13 -10.11 -22.75
N PRO A 336 33.38 -10.20 -22.27
CA PRO A 336 34.03 -9.15 -21.48
C PRO A 336 34.12 -7.81 -22.23
#